data_AF-A0ABC8CQ57-F1
#
_entry.id   AF-A0ABC8CQ57-F1
#
_cell.length_a   1.000
_cell.length_b   1.000
_cell.length_c   1.000
_cell.angle_alpha   90.00
_cell.angle_beta   90.00
_cell.angle_gamma   90.00
#
_symmetry.space_group_name_H-M   'P 1'
#
loop_
_entity.id
_entity.type
_entity.pdbx_description
1 polymer ?
#
loop_
_entity_poly.entity_id
_entity_poly.type
_entity_poly.pdbx_seq_one_letter_code
_entity_poly.pdbx_strand_id
1 'polypeptide(L)'
;MDDIYPYDKDPDRHPLSWVFFNAGFALTLDAAEKMAKHVFEDLGCGEPGSAHPPVVKYDAVGSSGAPWEPGVWIPFDEPRMSFVATAPDKDITAMSAEERAELREALAVAESMDAAKRHSDVNEEG
;
A
#
# COMPACT_ATOMS: atom_id res chain seq x y z
N MET A 1 6.76 30.74 -24.44
CA MET A 1 6.09 29.75 -25.32
C MET A 1 6.61 28.43 -24.79
N ASP A 2 5.88 27.87 -23.83
CA ASP A 2 6.45 27.01 -22.77
C ASP A 2 5.87 25.59 -22.81
N ASP A 3 5.23 25.20 -23.91
CA ASP A 3 4.71 23.85 -24.07
C ASP A 3 5.80 22.98 -24.72
N ILE A 4 6.29 21.99 -23.97
CA ILE A 4 7.34 21.05 -24.39
C ILE A 4 6.80 20.13 -25.51
N TYR A 5 5.48 20.11 -25.72
CA TYR A 5 4.82 19.25 -26.69
C TYR A 5 4.13 20.09 -27.79
N PRO A 6 4.69 20.13 -29.02
CA PRO A 6 4.23 21.03 -30.09
C PRO A 6 3.02 20.50 -30.88
N TYR A 7 2.19 19.65 -30.27
CA TYR A 7 1.05 19.02 -30.93
C TYR A 7 -0.25 19.43 -30.27
N ASP A 8 -1.29 19.63 -31.08
CA ASP A 8 -2.63 19.92 -30.62
C ASP A 8 -3.13 18.76 -29.74
N LYS A 9 -3.47 19.10 -28.49
CA LYS A 9 -4.12 18.19 -27.54
C LYS A 9 -5.62 18.24 -27.84
N ASP A 10 -6.29 17.09 -27.84
CA ASP A 10 -7.74 17.03 -27.94
C ASP A 10 -8.34 17.71 -26.69
N PRO A 11 -9.08 18.83 -26.83
CA PRO A 11 -9.57 19.61 -25.68
C PRO A 11 -10.63 18.88 -24.87
N ASP A 12 -11.28 17.86 -25.45
CA ASP A 12 -12.33 17.10 -24.79
C ASP A 12 -11.78 15.90 -24.00
N ARG A 13 -10.44 15.73 -23.97
CA ARG A 13 -9.77 14.56 -23.39
C ARG A 13 -8.85 14.93 -22.24
N HIS A 14 -8.75 14.05 -21.25
CA HIS A 14 -7.89 14.31 -20.10
C HIS A 14 -6.40 14.25 -20.52
N PRO A 15 -5.60 15.31 -20.29
CA PRO A 15 -4.25 15.46 -20.86
C PRO A 15 -3.23 14.42 -20.35
N LEU A 16 -3.53 13.76 -19.23
CA LEU A 16 -2.69 12.72 -18.61
C LEU A 16 -3.22 11.29 -18.75
N SER A 17 -4.30 11.07 -19.50
CA SER A 17 -4.84 9.72 -19.74
C SER A 17 -3.80 8.78 -20.37
N TRP A 18 -2.89 9.32 -21.18
CA TRP A 18 -1.81 8.57 -21.84
C TRP A 18 -0.89 7.82 -20.86
N VAL A 19 -0.74 8.30 -19.64
CA VAL A 19 0.15 7.70 -18.61
C VAL A 19 -0.24 6.25 -18.34
N PHE A 20 -1.55 5.96 -18.33
CA PHE A 20 -2.06 4.64 -18.00
C PHE A 20 -1.94 3.63 -19.16
N PHE A 21 -1.83 4.11 -20.40
CA PHE A 21 -1.53 3.24 -21.54
C PHE A 21 -0.06 2.82 -21.58
N ASN A 22 0.85 3.71 -21.19
CA ASN A 22 2.28 3.41 -21.13
C ASN A 22 2.68 2.58 -19.91
N ALA A 23 1.83 2.49 -18.89
CA ALA A 23 2.05 1.65 -17.71
C ALA A 23 1.75 0.16 -17.93
N GLY A 24 1.38 -0.26 -19.16
CA GLY A 24 1.12 -1.66 -19.51
C GLY A 24 -0.24 -2.18 -19.08
N PHE A 25 -1.15 -1.30 -18.65
CA PHE A 25 -2.53 -1.69 -18.33
C PHE A 25 -3.36 -1.85 -19.61
N ALA A 26 -4.11 -2.95 -19.69
CA ALA A 26 -5.12 -3.14 -20.73
C ALA A 26 -6.39 -2.34 -20.37
N LEU A 27 -6.40 -1.05 -20.70
CA LEU A 27 -7.51 -0.13 -20.39
C LEU A 27 -8.14 0.42 -21.68
N THR A 28 -9.42 0.79 -21.58
CA THR A 28 -10.07 1.64 -22.58
C THR A 28 -9.71 3.11 -22.33
N LEU A 29 -9.92 3.97 -23.34
CA LEU A 29 -9.75 5.42 -23.20
C LEU A 29 -10.61 5.98 -22.06
N ASP A 30 -11.91 5.68 -22.05
CA ASP A 30 -12.80 6.15 -20.97
C ASP A 30 -12.34 5.71 -19.57
N ALA A 31 -11.74 4.52 -19.43
CA ALA A 31 -11.20 4.06 -18.16
C ALA A 31 -9.92 4.82 -17.77
N ALA A 32 -9.02 5.04 -18.73
CA ALA A 32 -7.81 5.82 -18.53
C ALA A 32 -8.13 7.29 -18.17
N GLU A 33 -9.16 7.89 -18.77
CA GLU A 33 -9.59 9.25 -18.47
C GLU A 33 -10.17 9.39 -17.06
N LYS A 34 -11.03 8.46 -16.66
CA LYS A 34 -11.57 8.43 -15.29
C LYS A 34 -10.46 8.25 -14.25
N MET A 35 -9.47 7.41 -14.57
CA MET A 35 -8.34 7.18 -13.68
C MET A 35 -7.44 8.40 -13.58
N ALA A 36 -7.18 9.07 -14.72
CA ALA A 36 -6.38 10.30 -14.74
C ALA A 36 -7.04 11.41 -13.94
N LYS A 37 -8.34 11.63 -14.13
CA LYS A 37 -9.11 12.58 -13.31
C LYS A 37 -9.01 12.24 -11.83
N HIS A 38 -9.26 10.99 -11.46
CA HIS A 38 -9.23 10.59 -10.06
C HIS A 38 -7.86 10.80 -9.42
N VAL A 39 -6.79 10.37 -10.09
CA VAL A 39 -5.43 10.41 -9.55
C VAL A 39 -4.89 11.84 -9.50
N PHE A 40 -4.99 12.60 -10.59
CA PHE A 40 -4.31 13.89 -10.70
C PHE A 40 -5.16 15.06 -10.19
N GLU A 41 -6.49 15.01 -10.36
CA GLU A 41 -7.37 16.10 -9.90
C GLU A 41 -7.95 15.81 -8.52
N ASP A 42 -8.61 14.65 -8.34
CA ASP A 42 -9.37 14.40 -7.10
C ASP A 42 -8.44 14.10 -5.92
N LEU A 43 -7.38 13.32 -6.14
CA LEU A 43 -6.37 13.01 -5.11
C LEU A 43 -5.21 14.02 -5.08
N GLY A 44 -5.05 14.84 -6.12
CA GLY A 44 -3.96 15.81 -6.22
C GLY A 44 -2.57 15.18 -6.30
N CYS A 45 -2.46 13.95 -6.83
CA CYS A 45 -1.16 13.32 -7.04
C CYS A 45 -0.33 14.12 -8.06
N GLY A 46 0.99 14.14 -7.87
CA GLY A 46 1.90 14.86 -8.77
C GLY A 46 1.81 14.33 -10.20
N GLU A 47 1.55 15.24 -11.14
CA GLU A 47 1.56 14.94 -12.56
C GLU A 47 3.00 14.65 -13.05
N PRO A 48 3.20 13.80 -14.07
CA PRO A 48 4.52 13.59 -14.66
C PRO A 48 5.13 14.91 -15.14
N GLY A 49 6.30 15.26 -14.59
CA GLY A 49 6.99 16.51 -14.93
C GLY A 49 6.52 17.75 -14.16
N SER A 50 5.59 17.62 -13.20
CA SER A 50 5.27 18.71 -12.29
C SER A 50 6.51 19.12 -11.47
N ALA A 51 6.81 20.42 -11.45
CA ALA A 51 8.00 21.00 -10.82
C ALA A 51 7.90 21.09 -9.29
N HIS A 52 6.81 20.59 -8.71
CA HIS A 52 6.57 20.63 -7.28
C HIS A 52 6.90 19.26 -6.68
N PRO A 53 7.70 19.22 -5.60
CA PRO A 53 7.91 17.99 -4.87
C PRO A 53 6.54 17.45 -4.42
N PRO A 54 6.31 16.13 -4.53
CA PRO A 54 5.06 15.54 -4.08
C PRO A 54 4.83 15.85 -2.59
N VAL A 55 3.58 16.11 -2.21
CA VAL A 55 3.21 16.44 -0.82
C VAL A 55 2.89 15.22 0.03
N VAL A 56 2.57 14.09 -0.63
CA VAL A 56 2.24 12.81 0.01
C VAL A 56 2.93 11.67 -0.73
N LYS A 57 3.19 10.58 -0.01
CA LYS A 57 3.69 9.30 -0.58
C LYS A 57 3.00 8.12 0.11
N TYR A 58 2.94 7.00 -0.59
CA TYR A 58 2.41 5.77 -0.04
C TYR A 58 3.48 5.02 0.77
N ASP A 59 3.14 4.63 2.00
CA ASP A 59 3.92 3.73 2.87
C ASP A 59 3.26 2.35 2.89
N ALA A 60 3.75 1.45 2.03
CA ALA A 60 3.32 0.06 1.99
C ALA A 60 3.96 -0.67 3.16
N VAL A 61 3.17 -0.94 4.19
CA VAL A 61 3.58 -1.48 5.49
C VAL A 61 4.20 -2.87 5.28
N GLY A 62 5.52 -2.91 5.06
CA GLY A 62 6.27 -4.14 4.82
C GLY A 62 6.05 -4.80 3.45
N SER A 63 5.51 -4.09 2.46
CA SER A 63 5.20 -4.64 1.13
C SER A 63 5.94 -3.94 -0.03
N SER A 64 5.71 -4.39 -1.27
CA SER A 64 6.43 -3.96 -2.47
C SER A 64 6.25 -2.48 -2.87
N GLY A 65 5.30 -1.77 -2.27
CA GLY A 65 5.14 -0.33 -2.42
C GLY A 65 3.90 0.10 -3.17
N ALA A 66 2.99 -0.82 -3.50
CA ALA A 66 1.87 -0.52 -4.38
C ALA A 66 0.61 -0.06 -3.61
N PRO A 67 -0.18 0.90 -4.13
CA PRO A 67 -1.35 1.46 -3.41
C PRO A 67 -2.48 0.46 -3.10
N TRP A 68 -2.47 -0.72 -3.71
CA TRP A 68 -3.42 -1.80 -3.45
C TRP A 68 -2.97 -2.78 -2.37
N GLU A 69 -1.77 -2.59 -1.81
CA GLU A 69 -1.26 -3.39 -0.69
C GLU A 69 -1.73 -2.79 0.65
N PRO A 70 -1.51 -3.46 1.80
CA PRO A 70 -1.73 -2.85 3.10
C PRO A 70 -0.75 -1.68 3.35
N GLY A 71 -1.27 -0.51 3.73
CA GLY A 71 -0.44 0.67 3.93
C GLY A 71 -1.24 1.95 4.21
N VAL A 72 -0.52 3.05 4.35
CA VAL A 72 -1.08 4.38 4.62
C VAL A 72 -0.46 5.45 3.74
N TRP A 73 -1.23 6.49 3.42
CA TRP A 73 -0.71 7.69 2.77
C TRP A 73 -0.12 8.60 3.85
N ILE A 74 1.16 8.96 3.71
CA ILE A 74 1.90 9.82 4.65
C ILE A 74 2.40 11.09 3.93
N PRO A 75 2.59 12.21 4.65
CA PRO A 75 3.34 13.36 4.16
C PRO A 75 4.68 12.95 3.54
N PHE A 76 5.10 13.64 2.48
CA PHE A 76 6.30 13.26 1.73
C PHE A 76 7.58 13.26 2.58
N ASP A 77 7.68 14.18 3.54
CA ASP A 77 8.84 14.30 4.42
C ASP A 77 8.84 13.27 5.57
N GLU A 78 7.71 12.59 5.81
CA GLU A 78 7.62 11.60 6.88
C GLU A 78 8.37 10.31 6.47
N PRO A 79 9.24 9.74 7.32
CA PRO A 79 9.91 8.50 6.99
C PRO A 79 8.90 7.35 6.89
N ARG A 80 9.11 6.44 5.92
CA ARG A 80 8.36 5.18 5.86
C ARG A 80 8.68 4.33 7.09
N MET A 81 7.71 3.56 7.57
CA MET A 81 7.96 2.59 8.62
C MET A 81 9.02 1.58 8.17
N SER A 82 10.10 1.49 8.96
CA SER A 82 11.11 0.48 8.76
C SER A 82 10.69 -0.81 9.47
N PHE A 83 10.52 -1.89 8.71
CA PHE A 83 10.41 -3.22 9.28
C PHE A 83 11.78 -3.86 9.30
N VAL A 84 12.25 -4.22 10.49
CA VAL A 84 13.33 -5.19 10.61
C VAL A 84 12.64 -6.55 10.46
N ALA A 85 12.88 -7.21 9.33
CA ALA A 85 12.55 -8.62 9.19
C ALA A 85 13.43 -9.39 10.18
N THR A 86 12.95 -9.55 11.41
CA THR A 86 13.57 -10.47 12.36
C THR A 86 13.25 -11.86 11.86
N ALA A 87 14.27 -12.56 11.37
CA ALA A 87 14.15 -14.01 11.20
C ALA A 87 13.66 -14.58 12.54
N PRO A 88 12.61 -15.42 12.55
CA PRO A 88 12.22 -16.10 13.76
C PRO A 88 13.43 -16.86 14.31
N ASP A 89 13.69 -16.77 15.62
CA ASP A 89 14.81 -17.50 16.25
C ASP A 89 14.70 -19.03 16.03
N LYS A 90 13.49 -19.51 15.71
CA LYS A 90 13.20 -20.91 15.38
C LYS A 90 12.84 -21.04 13.90
N ASP A 91 13.64 -21.82 13.18
CA ASP A 91 13.31 -22.25 11.82
C ASP A 91 12.25 -23.36 11.87
N ILE A 92 10.99 -22.96 11.67
CA ILE A 92 9.83 -23.87 11.66
C ILE A 92 9.93 -24.88 10.50
N THR A 93 10.65 -24.54 9.42
CA THR A 93 10.79 -25.44 8.27
C THR A 93 11.77 -26.58 8.53
N ALA A 94 12.68 -26.39 9.49
CA ALA A 94 13.63 -27.41 9.95
C ALA A 94 13.09 -28.31 11.08
N MET A 95 11.95 -27.95 11.69
CA MET A 95 11.33 -28.73 12.78
C MET A 95 10.73 -30.05 12.28
N SER A 96 10.79 -31.08 13.12
CA SER A 96 10.13 -32.36 12.89
C SER A 96 8.59 -32.21 12.87
N ALA A 97 7.87 -33.26 12.45
CA ALA A 97 6.41 -33.25 12.51
C ALA A 97 5.88 -33.20 13.95
N GLU A 98 6.58 -33.85 14.88
CA GLU A 98 6.23 -33.91 16.31
C GLU A 98 6.44 -32.56 16.98
N GLU A 99 7.61 -31.94 16.75
CA GLU A 99 7.92 -30.61 17.30
C GLU A 99 6.94 -29.54 16.79
N ARG A 100 6.47 -29.65 15.54
CA ARG A 100 5.44 -28.75 15.00
C ARG A 100 4.05 -29.02 15.59
N ALA A 101 3.76 -30.25 15.99
CA ALA A 101 2.50 -30.57 16.67
C ALA A 101 2.47 -29.97 18.07
N GLU A 102 3.54 -30.13 18.85
CA GLU A 102 3.70 -29.52 20.17
C GLU A 102 3.62 -27.99 20.11
N LEU A 103 4.28 -27.38 19.11
CA LEU A 103 4.22 -25.93 18.92
C LEU A 103 2.79 -25.44 18.64
N ARG A 104 1.99 -26.18 17.85
CA ARG A 104 0.60 -25.82 17.59
C ARG A 104 -0.27 -25.89 18.83
N GLU A 105 -0.08 -26.92 19.66
CA GLU A 105 -0.83 -27.04 20.92
C GLU A 105 -0.48 -25.90 21.88
N ALA A 106 0.81 -25.59 22.03
CA ALA A 106 1.25 -24.47 22.84
C ALA A 106 0.68 -23.12 22.34
N LEU A 107 0.62 -22.92 21.03
CA LEU A 107 0.04 -21.72 20.43
C LEU A 107 -1.47 -21.60 20.72
N ALA A 108 -2.21 -22.70 20.56
CA ALA A 108 -3.65 -22.72 20.83
C ALA A 108 -3.97 -22.39 22.29
N VAL A 109 -3.16 -22.88 23.23
CA VAL A 109 -3.28 -22.52 24.65
C VAL A 109 -3.02 -21.03 24.87
N ALA A 110 -1.95 -20.48 24.29
CA ALA A 110 -1.63 -19.06 24.41
C ALA A 110 -2.74 -18.15 23.85
N GLU A 111 -3.27 -18.48 22.66
CA GLU A 111 -4.37 -17.74 22.05
C GLU A 111 -5.64 -17.75 22.92
N SER A 112 -5.91 -18.89 23.57
CA SER A 112 -7.04 -19.01 24.50
C SER A 112 -6.87 -18.13 25.75
N MET A 113 -5.64 -18.04 26.27
CA MET A 113 -5.31 -17.19 27.42
C MET A 113 -5.40 -15.71 27.06
N ASP A 114 -4.90 -15.32 25.88
CA ASP A 114 -4.99 -13.94 25.39
C ASP A 114 -6.45 -13.52 25.15
N ALA A 115 -7.29 -14.43 24.64
CA ALA A 115 -8.71 -14.18 24.47
C ALA A 115 -9.43 -14.00 25.82
N ALA A 116 -9.10 -14.82 26.82
CA ALA A 116 -9.63 -14.68 28.17
C ALA A 116 -9.20 -13.35 28.82
N LYS A 117 -7.94 -12.94 28.63
CA LYS A 117 -7.42 -11.67 29.14
C LYS A 117 -8.07 -10.45 28.48
N ARG A 118 -8.25 -10.47 27.16
CA ARG A 118 -9.00 -9.41 26.46
C ARG A 118 -10.43 -9.29 26.98
N HIS A 119 -11.07 -10.41 27.33
CA HIS A 119 -12.42 -10.40 27.89
C HIS A 119 -12.45 -9.90 29.34
N SER A 120 -11.40 -10.13 30.15
CA SER A 120 -11.33 -9.55 31.50
C SER A 120 -11.10 -8.03 31.47
N ASP A 121 -10.21 -7.56 30.59
CA ASP A 121 -9.86 -6.14 30.49
C ASP A 121 -11.07 -5.29 30.04
N VAL A 122 -11.94 -5.83 29.17
CA VAL A 122 -13.19 -5.18 28.75
C VAL A 122 -14.25 -5.12 29.88
N ASN A 123 -14.20 -6.05 30.84
CA ASN A 123 -15.17 -6.11 31.94
C ASN A 123 -14.76 -5.29 33.18
N GLU A 124 -13.50 -4.83 33.27
CA GLU A 124 -13.03 -3.97 34.38
C GLU A 124 -13.17 -2.46 34.08
N GLU A 125 -13.44 -2.07 32.83
CA GLU A 125 -13.65 -0.67 32.41
C GLU A 125 -15.14 -0.22 32.34
N GLY A 126 -16.09 -1.06 32.78
CA GLY A 126 -17.54 -0.78 32.79
C GLY A 126 -18.13 -0.62 34.18
#